data_AF-A0A1I3PF83-F1
#
_entry.id   AF-A0A1I3PF83-F1
#
_cell.length_a   1.000
_cell.length_b   1.000
_cell.length_c   1.000
_cell.angle_alpha   90.00
_cell.angle_beta   90.00
_cell.angle_gamma   90.00
#
_symmetry.space_group_name_H-M   'P 1'
#
loop_
_entity.id
_entity.type
_entity.pdbx_description
1 polymer ?
#
loop_
_entity_poly.entity_id
_entity_poly.type
_entity_poly.pdbx_seq_one_letter_code
_entity_poly.pdbx_strand_id
1 'polypeptide(L)'
;MAQVSHTPLPQQSRLWGKVSDGDFIDGYAVESLLSPREAADIGLTMPGWADALLRLRNTLVKPLGLKTESTDTGDGAIFPVEYEGADELILGTDDRHLNFRICLRQDAGRVHMATWVHRNNVLGRAYLMLVMPFHRLITRDAMRRIARAS
;
A
#
# COMPACT_ATOMS: atom_id res chain seq x y z
N MET A 1 -5.45 -9.80 21.35
CA MET A 1 -5.42 -9.74 19.87
C MET A 1 -4.88 -8.39 19.49
N ALA A 2 -3.86 -8.30 18.63
CA ALA A 2 -3.34 -7.02 18.18
C ALA A 2 -4.46 -6.18 17.52
N GLN A 3 -4.72 -4.98 18.04
CA GLN A 3 -5.80 -4.13 17.57
C GLN A 3 -5.32 -3.28 16.40
N VAL A 4 -5.73 -3.63 15.17
CA VAL A 4 -5.53 -2.77 14.00
C VAL A 4 -6.55 -1.64 14.04
N SER A 5 -6.08 -0.40 14.19
CA SER A 5 -6.92 0.79 14.12
C SER A 5 -6.86 1.42 12.74
N HIS A 6 -8.01 1.76 12.16
CA HIS A 6 -8.07 2.66 11.01
C HIS A 6 -7.81 4.09 11.51
N THR A 7 -6.82 4.76 10.95
CA THR A 7 -6.40 6.10 11.39
C THR A 7 -5.73 6.83 10.24
N PRO A 8 -5.89 8.16 10.11
CA PRO A 8 -5.05 8.92 9.21
C PRO A 8 -3.57 8.72 9.53
N LEU A 9 -2.74 8.88 8.49
CA LEU A 9 -1.28 8.91 8.62
C LEU A 9 -0.85 10.11 9.48
N PRO A 10 0.21 10.01 10.31
CA PRO A 10 0.70 11.15 11.08
C PRO A 10 1.02 12.35 10.16
N GLN A 11 0.70 13.57 10.61
CA GLN A 11 0.86 14.79 9.80
C GLN A 11 2.32 15.08 9.42
N GLN A 12 3.27 14.50 10.17
CA GLN A 12 4.71 14.63 9.94
C GLN A 12 5.19 13.79 8.74
N SER A 13 4.35 12.92 8.19
CA SER A 13 4.72 12.12 7.02
C SER A 13 4.97 12.98 5.79
N ARG A 14 6.03 12.65 5.05
CA ARG A 14 6.35 13.28 3.77
C ARG A 14 5.30 13.00 2.70
N LEU A 15 4.52 11.93 2.84
CA LEU A 15 3.50 11.55 1.88
C LEU A 15 2.45 12.66 1.70
N TRP A 16 2.16 13.44 2.75
CA TRP A 16 1.22 14.56 2.68
C TRP A 16 1.61 15.61 1.63
N GLY A 17 2.91 15.76 1.32
CA GLY A 17 3.37 16.67 0.26
C GLY A 17 2.96 16.25 -1.16
N LYS A 18 2.47 15.02 -1.34
CA LYS A 18 1.94 14.51 -2.63
C LYS A 18 0.42 14.52 -2.71
N VAL A 19 -0.24 14.57 -1.55
CA VAL A 19 -1.70 14.44 -1.48
C VAL A 19 -2.34 15.69 -2.07
N SER A 20 -3.17 15.48 -3.08
CA SER A 20 -3.97 16.51 -3.74
C SER A 20 -5.46 16.27 -3.52
N ASP A 21 -6.27 17.30 -3.80
CA ASP A 21 -7.72 17.19 -3.70
C ASP A 21 -8.27 16.08 -4.59
N GLY A 22 -9.09 15.22 -3.98
CA GLY A 22 -9.65 14.06 -4.65
C GLY A 22 -8.71 12.85 -4.68
N ASP A 23 -7.55 12.86 -4.05
CA ASP A 23 -6.78 11.63 -3.89
C ASP A 23 -7.43 10.67 -2.91
N PHE A 24 -7.12 9.39 -3.08
CA PHE A 24 -7.51 8.38 -2.12
C PHE A 24 -6.37 8.13 -1.13
N ILE A 25 -6.68 8.12 0.16
CA ILE A 25 -5.75 7.71 1.21
C ILE A 25 -6.45 6.75 2.17
N ASP A 26 -5.82 5.59 2.42
CA ASP A 26 -6.26 4.64 3.44
C ASP A 26 -5.15 4.48 4.47
N GLY A 27 -5.46 4.66 5.75
CA GLY A 27 -4.47 4.62 6.82
C GLY A 27 -4.85 3.66 7.94
N TYR A 28 -3.86 2.92 8.43
CA TYR A 28 -4.00 2.01 9.56
C TYR A 28 -2.80 2.18 10.50
N ALA A 29 -2.99 1.80 11.74
CA ALA A 29 -1.92 1.74 12.73
C ALA A 29 -2.05 0.53 13.64
N VAL A 30 -0.90 0.05 14.11
CA VAL A 30 -0.77 -0.98 15.14
C VAL A 30 0.31 -0.58 16.13
N GLU A 31 0.21 -1.07 17.36
CA GLU A 31 1.32 -1.01 18.32
C GLU A 31 2.44 -1.92 17.84
N SER A 32 3.64 -1.34 17.69
CA SER A 32 4.81 -2.02 17.17
C SER A 32 6.03 -1.13 17.33
N LEU A 33 7.14 -1.73 17.78
CA LEU A 33 8.45 -1.07 17.85
C LEU A 33 9.31 -1.32 16.61
N LEU A 34 8.80 -2.06 15.63
CA LEU A 34 9.53 -2.37 14.41
C LEU A 34 9.90 -1.09 13.66
N SER A 35 11.07 -1.11 13.02
CA SER A 35 11.45 -0.06 12.09
C SER A 35 10.51 -0.07 10.87
N PRO A 36 10.38 1.06 10.14
CA PRO A 36 9.59 1.10 8.91
C PRO A 36 10.00 0.05 7.87
N ARG A 37 11.30 -0.26 7.79
CA ARG A 37 11.86 -1.27 6.89
C ARG A 37 11.42 -2.68 7.29
N GLU A 38 11.60 -3.07 8.55
CA GLU A 38 11.16 -4.38 9.03
C GLU A 38 9.64 -4.57 8.89
N ALA A 39 8.87 -3.52 9.22
CA ALA A 39 7.44 -3.52 9.04
C ALA A 39 7.04 -3.69 7.57
N ALA A 40 7.80 -3.12 6.64
CA ALA A 40 7.57 -3.29 5.20
C ALA A 40 7.89 -4.71 4.75
N ASP A 41 9.01 -5.27 5.18
CA ASP A 41 9.43 -6.63 4.83
C ASP A 41 8.39 -7.67 5.29
N ILE A 42 7.76 -7.44 6.45
CA ILE A 42 6.68 -8.28 7.00
C ILE A 42 5.31 -7.99 6.36
N GLY A 43 4.96 -6.71 6.20
CA GLY A 43 3.65 -6.31 5.70
C GLY A 43 3.48 -6.63 4.21
N LEU A 44 4.56 -6.48 3.45
CA LEU A 44 4.59 -6.63 2.00
C LEU A 44 4.98 -8.03 1.55
N THR A 45 5.41 -8.93 2.44
CA THR A 45 5.57 -10.33 2.06
C THR A 45 4.22 -10.82 1.53
N MET A 46 4.16 -11.10 0.22
CA MET A 46 2.89 -11.37 -0.46
C MET A 46 2.28 -12.66 0.09
N PRO A 47 1.12 -12.59 0.75
CA PRO A 47 0.43 -13.82 1.08
C PRO A 47 -0.10 -14.42 -0.22
N GLY A 48 -0.08 -15.75 -0.38
CA GLY A 48 -0.41 -16.42 -1.66
C GLY A 48 -1.78 -16.08 -2.27
N TRP A 49 -2.70 -15.52 -1.47
CA TRP A 49 -4.00 -15.02 -1.94
C TRP A 49 -3.92 -13.65 -2.66
N ALA A 50 -2.88 -12.85 -2.41
CA ALA A 50 -2.64 -11.59 -3.11
C ALA A 50 -2.25 -11.83 -4.59
N ASP A 51 -1.51 -12.90 -4.89
CA ASP A 51 -1.25 -13.31 -6.28
C ASP A 51 -2.54 -13.74 -6.99
N ALA A 52 -3.41 -14.49 -6.31
CA ALA A 52 -4.74 -14.84 -6.84
C ALA A 52 -5.60 -13.59 -7.13
N LEU A 53 -5.47 -12.52 -6.33
CA LEU A 53 -6.16 -11.25 -6.56
C LEU A 53 -5.56 -10.43 -7.69
N LEU A 54 -4.24 -10.42 -7.86
CA LEU A 54 -3.60 -9.82 -9.02
C LEU A 54 -4.05 -10.50 -10.31
N ARG A 55 -4.21 -11.83 -10.30
CA ARG A 55 -4.78 -12.60 -11.41
C ARG A 55 -6.26 -12.31 -11.65
N LEU A 56 -7.06 -12.20 -10.59
CA LEU A 56 -8.48 -11.82 -10.70
C LEU A 56 -8.62 -10.41 -11.28
N ARG A 57 -7.84 -9.44 -10.78
CA ARG A 57 -7.73 -8.08 -11.33
C ARG A 57 -7.40 -8.12 -12.81
N ASN A 58 -6.33 -8.84 -13.20
CA ASN A 58 -5.90 -8.96 -14.59
C ASN A 58 -7.03 -9.50 -15.48
N THR A 59 -7.82 -10.44 -14.96
CA THR A 59 -8.96 -11.02 -15.70
C THR A 59 -10.10 -10.02 -15.89
N LEU A 60 -10.45 -9.26 -14.83
CA LEU A 60 -11.54 -8.28 -14.86
C LEU A 60 -11.21 -7.04 -15.70
N VAL A 61 -9.94 -6.66 -15.79
CA VAL A 61 -9.51 -5.49 -16.57
C VAL A 61 -9.08 -5.83 -18.01
N LYS A 62 -8.98 -7.11 -18.36
CA LYS A 62 -8.72 -7.61 -19.72
C LYS A 62 -9.64 -7.01 -20.80
N PRO A 63 -10.98 -6.89 -20.60
CA PRO A 63 -11.86 -6.26 -21.59
C PRO A 63 -11.71 -4.74 -21.69
N LEU A 64 -11.01 -4.08 -20.75
CA LEU A 64 -10.77 -2.63 -20.77
C LEU A 64 -9.52 -2.25 -21.60
N GLY A 65 -8.88 -3.21 -22.28
CA GLY A 65 -7.74 -2.96 -23.18
C GLY A 65 -6.46 -2.53 -22.46
N LEU A 66 -6.36 -2.78 -21.15
CA LEU A 66 -5.16 -2.51 -20.37
C LEU A 66 -4.09 -3.57 -20.67
N LYS A 67 -3.08 -3.18 -21.47
CA LYS A 67 -1.80 -3.90 -21.51
C LYS A 67 -1.10 -3.67 -20.17
N THR A 68 -1.33 -4.55 -19.22
CA THR A 68 -0.54 -4.62 -17.99
C THR A 68 0.67 -5.49 -18.28
N GLU A 69 1.79 -4.84 -18.63
CA GLU A 69 3.11 -5.47 -18.55
C GLU A 69 3.30 -5.87 -17.08
N SER A 70 3.09 -7.16 -16.82
CA SER A 70 3.42 -7.74 -15.54
C SER A 70 4.94 -7.90 -15.56
N THR A 71 5.67 -6.81 -15.32
CA THR A 71 7.09 -6.91 -15.01
C THR A 71 7.16 -7.48 -13.61
N ASP A 72 7.15 -8.81 -13.59
CA ASP A 72 7.61 -9.64 -12.49
C ASP A 72 9.02 -9.15 -12.14
N THR A 73 9.10 -8.20 -11.20
CA THR A 73 10.38 -7.62 -10.78
C THR A 73 10.94 -8.64 -9.80
N GLY A 74 11.72 -9.57 -10.34
CA GLY A 74 12.20 -10.80 -9.70
C GLY A 74 13.16 -10.61 -8.52
N ASP A 75 12.95 -9.60 -7.68
CA ASP A 75 13.83 -9.23 -6.57
C ASP A 75 13.11 -9.18 -5.21
N GLY A 76 11.91 -9.77 -5.12
CA GLY A 76 11.16 -9.88 -3.86
C GLY A 76 10.55 -8.57 -3.32
N ALA A 77 11.00 -7.41 -3.81
CA ALA A 77 10.38 -6.11 -3.56
C ALA A 77 9.32 -5.81 -4.63
N ILE A 78 8.05 -5.80 -4.23
CA ILE A 78 6.90 -5.65 -5.14
C ILE A 78 6.81 -4.22 -5.71
N PHE A 79 7.42 -3.24 -5.04
CA PHE A 79 7.41 -1.83 -5.43
C PHE A 79 8.77 -1.18 -5.18
N PRO A 80 9.22 -0.25 -6.06
CA PRO A 80 10.48 0.45 -5.86
C PRO A 80 10.40 1.40 -4.65
N VAL A 81 11.55 1.59 -3.99
CA VAL A 81 11.69 2.53 -2.88
C VAL A 81 11.76 3.95 -3.44
N GLU A 82 10.83 4.81 -3.02
CA GLU A 82 10.88 6.24 -3.35
C GLU A 82 11.65 7.02 -2.28
N TYR A 83 11.44 6.69 -1.01
CA TYR A 83 12.10 7.35 0.10
C TYR A 83 12.32 6.36 1.24
N GLU A 84 13.49 6.44 1.88
CA GLU A 84 13.81 5.73 3.10
C GLU A 84 14.49 6.68 4.08
N GLY A 85 13.92 6.78 5.27
CA GLY A 85 14.46 7.47 6.42
C GLY A 85 14.38 6.60 7.67
N ALA A 86 14.85 7.13 8.79
CA ALA A 86 14.89 6.37 10.06
C ALA A 86 13.49 6.04 10.60
N ASP A 87 12.53 6.95 10.40
CA ASP A 87 11.18 6.87 10.94
C ASP A 87 10.11 6.67 9.85
N GLU A 88 10.47 6.73 8.57
CA GLU A 88 9.53 6.62 7.45
C GLU A 88 10.14 5.92 6.22
N LEU A 89 9.35 5.04 5.61
CA LEU A 89 9.64 4.38 4.34
C LEU A 89 8.47 4.62 3.38
N ILE A 90 8.75 5.06 2.16
CA ILE A 90 7.77 5.24 1.10
C ILE A 90 8.17 4.41 -0.11
N LEU A 91 7.24 3.57 -0.55
CA LEU A 91 7.39 2.68 -1.69
C LEU A 91 6.28 2.96 -2.68
N GLY A 92 6.51 2.72 -3.96
CA GLY A 92 5.41 2.66 -4.93
C GLY A 92 5.82 3.05 -6.34
N THR A 93 4.84 3.06 -7.24
CA THR A 93 5.06 3.22 -8.67
C THR A 93 4.03 4.16 -9.30
N ASP A 94 4.38 4.73 -10.44
CA ASP A 94 3.51 5.59 -11.23
C ASP A 94 3.09 4.84 -12.50
N ASP A 95 1.78 4.69 -12.70
CA ASP A 95 1.21 4.03 -13.87
C ASP A 95 0.32 5.00 -14.66
N ARG A 96 0.06 4.66 -15.93
CA ARG A 96 -0.77 5.48 -16.84
C ARG A 96 -2.18 5.82 -16.30
N HIS A 97 -2.71 5.00 -15.39
CA HIS A 97 -4.09 5.11 -14.89
C HIS A 97 -4.15 5.57 -13.43
N LEU A 98 -3.11 5.32 -12.64
CA LEU A 98 -3.01 5.75 -11.25
C LEU A 98 -1.54 5.83 -10.81
N ASN A 99 -1.27 6.70 -9.87
CA ASN A 99 -0.01 6.69 -9.13
C ASN A 99 -0.31 6.12 -7.76
N PHE A 100 0.59 5.27 -7.25
CA PHE A 100 0.37 4.51 -6.03
C PHE A 100 1.58 4.63 -5.12
N ARG A 101 1.34 4.89 -3.84
CA ARG A 101 2.38 4.84 -2.80
C ARG A 101 1.90 4.13 -1.54
N ILE A 102 2.80 3.40 -0.91
CA ILE A 102 2.66 2.83 0.43
C ILE A 102 3.67 3.55 1.31
N CYS A 103 3.19 4.18 2.37
CA CYS A 103 4.03 4.74 3.41
C CYS A 103 3.94 3.83 4.64
N LEU A 104 5.09 3.50 5.22
CA LEU A 104 5.20 2.98 6.57
C LEU A 104 5.96 3.99 7.41
N ARG A 105 5.41 4.37 8.56
CA ARG A 105 6.02 5.32 9.48
C ARG A 105 5.97 4.74 10.89
N GLN A 106 7.08 4.78 11.60
CA GLN A 106 7.09 4.50 13.03
C GLN A 106 6.96 5.82 13.79
N ASP A 107 5.98 5.89 14.69
CA ASP A 107 5.75 7.06 15.53
C ASP A 107 5.24 6.64 16.91
N ALA A 108 5.89 7.12 17.97
CA ALA A 108 5.50 6.92 19.37
C ALA A 108 5.14 5.45 19.74
N GLY A 109 5.93 4.47 19.29
CA GLY A 109 5.72 3.05 19.57
C GLY A 109 4.60 2.39 18.76
N ARG A 110 4.19 3.04 17.66
CA ARG A 110 3.21 2.53 16.72
C ARG A 110 3.78 2.56 15.32
N VAL A 111 3.45 1.53 14.54
CA VAL A 111 3.68 1.54 13.09
C VAL A 111 2.39 1.96 12.42
N HIS A 112 2.48 3.01 11.62
CA HIS A 112 1.45 3.52 10.75
C HIS A 112 1.73 3.04 9.32
N MET A 113 0.72 2.52 8.65
CA MET A 113 0.79 2.23 7.22
C MET A 113 -0.31 3.00 6.51
N ALA A 114 0.06 3.75 5.49
CA ALA A 114 -0.89 4.43 4.62
C ALA A 114 -0.69 4.05 3.18
N THR A 115 -1.77 3.99 2.44
CA THR A 115 -1.78 3.79 1.00
C THR A 115 -2.42 4.99 0.34
N TRP A 116 -1.66 5.66 -0.51
CA TRP A 116 -2.10 6.80 -1.30
C TRP A 116 -2.25 6.40 -2.77
N VAL A 117 -3.33 6.87 -3.38
CA VAL A 117 -3.60 6.67 -4.80
C VAL A 117 -4.08 7.98 -5.44
N HIS A 118 -3.31 8.46 -6.40
CA HIS A 118 -3.73 9.51 -7.33
C HIS A 118 -4.27 8.89 -8.61
N ARG A 119 -5.37 9.42 -9.14
CA ARG A 119 -6.04 8.87 -10.33
C ARG A 119 -5.84 9.79 -11.51
N ASN A 120 -5.12 9.31 -12.53
CA ASN A 120 -4.78 10.12 -13.70
C ASN A 120 -5.96 10.28 -14.67
N ASN A 121 -6.94 9.38 -14.63
CA ASN A 121 -8.09 9.38 -15.54
C ASN A 121 -9.31 8.62 -14.99
N VAL A 122 -10.43 8.65 -15.74
CA VAL A 122 -11.68 7.96 -15.40
C VAL A 122 -11.49 6.44 -15.25
N LEU A 123 -10.58 5.85 -16.04
CA LEU A 123 -10.25 4.43 -15.94
C LEU A 123 -9.56 4.11 -14.61
N GLY A 124 -8.68 4.99 -14.12
CA GLY A 124 -8.10 4.92 -12.78
C GLY A 124 -9.16 4.95 -11.67
N ARG A 125 -10.25 5.72 -11.85
CA ARG A 125 -11.36 5.74 -10.89
C ARG A 125 -12.13 4.41 -10.86
N ALA A 126 -12.46 3.85 -12.03
CA ALA A 126 -13.13 2.56 -12.12
C ALA A 126 -12.25 1.43 -11.57
N TYR A 127 -10.96 1.45 -11.91
CA TYR A 127 -9.97 0.51 -11.39
C TYR A 127 -9.87 0.57 -9.87
N LEU A 128 -9.72 1.77 -9.30
CA LEU A 128 -9.62 1.94 -7.84
C LEU A 128 -10.86 1.33 -7.16
N MET A 129 -12.07 1.67 -7.61
CA MET A 129 -13.30 1.12 -7.03
C MET A 129 -13.34 -0.41 -7.03
N LEU A 130 -12.80 -1.05 -8.07
CA LEU A 130 -12.76 -2.50 -8.18
C LEU A 130 -11.77 -3.14 -7.19
N VAL A 131 -10.59 -2.54 -7.00
CA VAL A 131 -9.53 -3.10 -6.14
C VAL A 131 -9.68 -2.72 -4.67
N MET A 132 -10.42 -1.65 -4.36
CA MET A 132 -10.66 -1.13 -3.01
C MET A 132 -11.09 -2.15 -1.94
N PRO A 133 -12.08 -3.04 -2.16
CA PRO A 133 -12.46 -4.02 -1.14
C PRO A 133 -11.30 -4.96 -0.79
N PHE A 134 -10.52 -5.36 -1.81
CA PHE A 134 -9.37 -6.23 -1.64
C PHE A 134 -8.20 -5.51 -0.98
N HIS A 135 -7.95 -4.26 -1.37
CA HIS A 135 -6.96 -3.41 -0.72
C HIS A 135 -7.16 -3.36 0.79
N ARG A 136 -8.38 -3.06 1.26
CA ARG A 136 -8.68 -3.03 2.70
C ARG A 136 -8.42 -4.36 3.40
N LEU A 137 -8.72 -5.49 2.75
CA LEU A 137 -8.44 -6.81 3.33
C LEU A 137 -6.93 -7.08 3.42
N ILE A 138 -6.17 -6.77 2.36
CA ILE A 138 -4.71 -7.00 2.30
C ILE A 138 -4.01 -6.14 3.34
N THR A 139 -4.32 -4.84 3.35
CA THR A 139 -3.71 -3.88 4.26
C THR A 139 -3.99 -4.23 5.72
N ARG A 140 -5.21 -4.65 6.06
CA ARG A 140 -5.54 -5.09 7.42
C ARG A 140 -4.81 -6.37 7.81
N ASP A 141 -4.66 -7.32 6.90
CA ASP A 141 -3.90 -8.54 7.17
C ASP A 141 -2.40 -8.25 7.35
N ALA A 142 -1.82 -7.41 6.50
CA ALA A 142 -0.45 -6.92 6.63
C ALA A 142 -0.21 -6.27 8.00
N MET A 143 -1.09 -5.36 8.43
CA MET A 143 -0.99 -4.74 9.75
C MET A 143 -1.10 -5.75 10.90
N ARG A 144 -1.95 -6.77 10.79
CA ARG A 144 -2.01 -7.85 11.79
C ARG A 144 -0.72 -8.65 11.85
N ARG A 145 -0.06 -8.88 10.71
CA ARG A 145 1.23 -9.58 10.65
C ARG A 145 2.34 -8.76 11.30
N ILE A 146 2.43 -7.47 10.98
CA ILE A 146 3.35 -6.52 11.63
C ILE A 146 3.17 -6.56 13.15
N ALA A 147 1.92 -6.42 13.62
CA ALA A 147 1.64 -6.39 15.05
C ALA A 147 1.88 -7.73 15.79
N ARG A 148 1.95 -8.86 15.08
CA ARG A 148 2.30 -10.17 15.66
C ARG A 148 3.80 -10.41 15.71
N ALA A 149 4.56 -9.72 14.86
CA ALA A 149 6.01 -9.81 14.78
C ALA A 149 6.71 -8.75 15.65
N SER A 150 5.93 -7.96 16.39
CA SER A 150 6.39 -6.90 17.29
C SER A 150 6.57 -7.39 18.72
#